data_AF-A0A6V3M5H7-F1
#
_entry.id   AF-A0A6V3M5H7-F1
#
_cell.length_a   1.000
_cell.length_b   1.000
_cell.length_c   1.000
_cell.angle_alpha   90.00
_cell.angle_beta   90.00
_cell.angle_gamma   90.00
#
_symmetry.space_group_name_H-M   'P 1'
#
loop_
_entity.id
_entity.type
_entity.pdbx_description
1 polymer ?
#
loop_
_entity_poly.entity_id
_entity_poly.type
_entity_poly.pdbx_seq_one_letter_code
_entity_poly.pdbx_strand_id
1 'polypeptide(L)'
;MIDENEPGKGIQLTYFNGDFCPYHQKNRSLTVEIVCENRKTVPPAFVEERGECHYFITLPHQAGCPSTCEISAGQVCGDNGFCGFDTDTHTAKCFCDDGWSGKACSTKGDGESIKEEESPGCDGVCVALIFVFLLLLGLIATAVVLLLRVRKMNELNIRFAALGEELNPDGLGDETFELQDTTRDDIGG
;
A
#
# COMPACT_ATOMS: atom_id res chain seq x y z
N MET A 1 11.84 -28.96 7.91
CA MET A 1 11.13 -27.74 8.35
C MET A 1 9.75 -28.16 8.82
N ILE A 2 9.18 -27.53 9.84
CA ILE A 2 7.84 -27.88 10.35
C ILE A 2 6.76 -27.45 9.35
N ASP A 3 6.97 -26.29 8.72
CA ASP A 3 6.08 -25.74 7.69
C ASP A 3 6.94 -25.26 6.53
N GLU A 4 6.57 -25.64 5.30
CA GLU A 4 7.30 -25.24 4.09
C GLU A 4 7.03 -23.78 3.72
N ASN A 5 5.86 -23.24 4.07
CA ASN A 5 5.48 -21.86 3.81
C ASN A 5 5.98 -20.90 4.89
N GLU A 6 6.27 -21.45 6.08
CA GLU A 6 6.78 -20.71 7.23
C GLU A 6 8.04 -21.38 7.79
N PRO A 7 9.18 -21.31 7.09
CA PRO A 7 10.43 -21.92 7.57
C PRO A 7 10.94 -21.28 8.88
N GLY A 8 10.41 -20.11 9.27
CA GLY A 8 10.66 -19.48 10.57
C GLY A 8 10.06 -20.21 11.78
N LYS A 9 9.04 -21.06 11.56
CA LYS A 9 8.28 -21.73 12.62
C LYS A 9 9.09 -22.77 13.38
N GLY A 10 10.04 -23.41 12.71
CA GLY A 10 10.95 -24.36 13.34
C GLY A 10 11.41 -25.49 12.42
N ILE A 11 12.09 -26.45 13.03
CA ILE A 11 12.68 -27.59 12.33
C ILE A 11 12.04 -28.91 12.76
N GLN A 12 12.03 -29.88 11.85
CA GLN A 12 11.48 -31.20 12.07
C GLN A 12 12.56 -32.23 11.78
N LEU A 13 12.74 -33.17 12.69
CA LEU A 13 13.66 -34.29 12.58
C LEU A 13 12.86 -35.59 12.63
N THR A 14 13.05 -36.46 11.65
CA THR A 14 12.35 -37.74 11.60
C THR A 14 13.36 -38.88 11.72
N TYR A 15 13.19 -39.67 12.77
CA TYR A 15 13.93 -40.90 13.04
C TYR A 15 13.10 -42.09 12.58
N PHE A 16 13.71 -42.92 11.74
CA PHE A 16 13.09 -44.14 11.20
C PHE A 16 13.75 -45.38 11.80
N ASN A 17 13.16 -46.55 11.51
CA ASN A 17 13.71 -47.86 11.89
C ASN A 17 13.88 -48.07 13.41
N GLY A 18 12.92 -47.57 14.18
CA GLY A 18 12.77 -47.98 15.58
C GLY A 18 12.29 -49.43 15.70
N ASP A 19 11.93 -49.83 16.92
CA ASP A 19 11.48 -51.19 17.21
C ASP A 19 10.32 -51.64 16.31
N PHE A 20 10.36 -52.91 15.92
CA PHE A 20 9.28 -53.51 15.13
C PHE A 20 7.95 -53.44 15.88
N CYS A 21 6.92 -52.92 15.22
CA CYS A 21 5.58 -52.76 15.73
C CYS A 21 4.72 -53.90 15.18
N PRO A 22 4.47 -54.96 15.97
CA PRO A 22 3.94 -56.22 15.42
C PRO A 22 2.54 -56.09 14.85
N TYR A 23 1.70 -55.26 15.48
CA TYR A 23 0.30 -55.09 15.11
C TYR A 23 0.12 -54.43 13.73
N HIS A 24 1.00 -53.50 13.37
CA HIS A 24 0.96 -52.79 12.09
C HIS A 24 2.04 -53.23 11.09
N GLN A 25 2.77 -54.32 11.41
CA GLN A 25 3.81 -54.93 10.58
C GLN A 25 4.86 -53.95 10.01
N LYS A 26 5.24 -52.94 10.81
CA LYS A 26 6.20 -51.91 10.40
C LYS A 26 7.09 -51.48 11.56
N ASN A 27 8.24 -50.87 11.25
CA ASN A 27 9.11 -50.31 12.29
C ASN A 27 8.54 -48.99 12.81
N ARG A 28 8.71 -48.76 14.11
CA ARG A 28 8.34 -47.48 14.72
C ARG A 28 9.15 -46.33 14.10
N SER A 29 8.54 -45.17 14.07
CA SER A 29 9.19 -43.92 13.69
C SER A 29 8.88 -42.82 14.69
N LEU A 30 9.78 -41.86 14.80
CA LEU A 30 9.68 -40.74 15.73
C LEU A 30 9.94 -39.45 14.98
N THR A 31 8.99 -38.53 15.06
CA THR A 31 9.15 -37.14 14.62
C THR A 31 9.38 -36.25 15.83
N VAL A 32 10.45 -35.46 15.79
CA VAL A 32 10.75 -34.41 16.76
C VAL A 32 10.63 -33.07 16.07
N GLU A 33 9.69 -32.26 16.50
CA GLU A 33 9.48 -30.88 16.06
C GLU A 33 10.12 -29.94 17.08
N ILE A 34 11.13 -29.18 16.65
CA ILE A 34 11.73 -28.14 17.48
C ILE A 34 11.15 -26.80 17.01
N VAL A 35 10.17 -26.30 17.77
CA VAL A 35 9.46 -25.06 17.47
C VAL A 35 10.31 -23.89 17.91
N CYS A 36 10.46 -22.88 17.04
CA CYS A 36 11.13 -21.63 17.36
C CYS A 36 10.34 -20.91 18.46
N GLU A 37 10.89 -20.89 19.66
CA GLU A 37 10.32 -20.14 20.79
C GLU A 37 11.45 -19.58 21.63
N ASN A 38 11.16 -18.51 22.37
CA ASN A 38 12.12 -17.81 23.18
C ASN A 38 12.46 -18.51 24.52
N ARG A 39 12.74 -19.83 24.46
CA ARG A 39 13.07 -20.67 25.62
C ARG A 39 14.49 -21.22 25.52
N LYS A 40 15.28 -20.92 26.55
CA LYS A 40 16.66 -21.45 26.73
C LYS A 40 16.69 -22.88 27.26
N THR A 41 15.60 -23.33 27.86
CA THR A 41 15.47 -24.65 28.45
C THR A 41 14.34 -25.40 27.77
N VAL A 42 14.58 -26.69 27.47
CA VAL A 42 13.58 -27.56 26.89
C VAL A 42 12.61 -27.97 28.00
N PRO A 43 11.29 -27.69 27.88
CA PRO A 43 10.32 -28.13 28.88
C PRO A 43 10.13 -29.66 28.80
N PRO A 44 9.51 -30.28 29.82
CA PRO A 44 9.08 -31.66 29.73
C PRO A 44 8.23 -31.88 28.46
N ALA A 45 8.68 -32.79 27.62
CA ALA A 45 8.05 -33.06 26.34
C ALA A 45 6.97 -34.13 26.50
N PHE A 46 5.79 -33.87 25.93
CA PHE A 46 4.76 -34.88 25.81
C PHE A 46 5.00 -35.67 24.53
N VAL A 47 4.93 -36.99 24.65
CA VAL A 47 5.02 -37.90 23.49
C VAL A 47 3.60 -38.29 23.10
N GLU A 48 3.24 -38.00 21.87
CA GLU A 48 1.96 -38.38 21.29
C GLU A 48 2.20 -39.48 20.25
N GLU A 49 1.42 -40.55 20.27
CA GLU A 49 1.40 -41.49 19.14
C GLU A 49 0.32 -41.02 18.16
N ARG A 50 0.73 -40.52 16.99
CA ARG A 50 -0.20 -40.11 15.93
C ARG A 50 -0.20 -41.14 14.83
N GLY A 51 -1.37 -41.73 14.61
CA GLY A 51 -1.51 -42.85 13.70
C GLY A 51 -0.88 -44.12 14.27
N GLU A 52 -0.41 -44.98 13.39
CA GLU A 52 0.03 -46.32 13.74
C GLU A 52 1.56 -46.36 13.91
N CYS A 53 2.08 -46.63 15.12
CA CYS A 53 3.52 -46.78 15.41
C CYS A 53 4.38 -45.57 15.03
N HIS A 54 3.81 -44.37 15.03
CA HIS A 54 4.52 -43.14 14.74
C HIS A 54 4.35 -42.16 15.90
N TYR A 55 5.47 -41.80 16.50
CA TYR A 55 5.51 -40.94 17.68
C TYR A 55 5.87 -39.52 17.27
N PHE A 56 5.25 -38.55 17.92
CA PHE A 56 5.49 -37.12 17.75
C PHE A 56 5.89 -36.51 19.09
N ILE A 57 6.89 -35.65 19.04
CA ILE A 57 7.36 -34.85 20.17
C ILE A 57 7.51 -33.42 19.69
N THR A 58 6.90 -32.47 20.40
CA THR A 58 7.05 -31.04 20.13
C THR A 58 7.86 -30.38 21.24
N LEU A 59 8.95 -29.72 20.87
CA LEU A 59 9.94 -29.11 21.74
C LEU A 59 10.06 -27.61 21.44
N PRO A 60 9.50 -26.72 22.25
CA PRO A 60 9.74 -25.29 22.11
C PRO A 60 11.14 -24.92 22.60
N HIS A 61 11.97 -24.35 21.73
CA HIS A 61 13.35 -24.00 22.06
C HIS A 61 13.94 -22.97 21.08
N GLN A 62 14.88 -22.14 21.55
CA GLN A 62 15.56 -21.14 20.71
C GLN A 62 16.37 -21.77 19.57
N ALA A 63 16.84 -23.00 19.74
CA ALA A 63 17.55 -23.74 18.69
C ALA A 63 16.64 -24.17 17.52
N GLY A 64 15.31 -24.05 17.67
CA GLY A 64 14.38 -24.20 16.56
C GLY A 64 14.36 -22.99 15.62
N CYS A 65 14.87 -21.84 16.05
CA CYS A 65 14.84 -20.61 15.28
C CYS A 65 15.92 -20.58 14.19
N PRO A 66 15.60 -20.06 12.99
CA PRO A 66 16.59 -19.79 11.95
C PRO A 66 17.72 -18.88 12.46
N SER A 67 18.93 -19.11 11.96
CA SER A 67 20.10 -18.30 12.31
C SER A 67 20.01 -16.83 11.86
N THR A 68 19.11 -16.53 10.91
CA THR A 68 18.83 -15.17 10.46
C THR A 68 17.96 -14.38 11.43
N CYS A 69 17.27 -15.05 12.37
CA CYS A 69 16.60 -14.41 13.48
C CYS A 69 17.60 -14.22 14.62
N GLU A 70 18.10 -12.99 14.77
CA GLU A 70 19.16 -12.68 15.71
C GLU A 70 18.72 -12.87 17.17
N ILE A 71 19.65 -13.41 17.97
CA ILE A 71 19.47 -13.57 19.41
C ILE A 71 20.21 -12.43 20.10
N SER A 72 19.49 -11.64 20.89
CA SER A 72 20.03 -10.53 21.67
C SER A 72 19.67 -10.68 23.14
N ALA A 73 20.63 -10.45 24.04
CA ALA A 73 20.52 -10.77 25.47
C ALA A 73 20.08 -12.24 25.75
N GLY A 74 20.34 -13.15 24.81
CA GLY A 74 19.88 -14.54 24.86
C GLY A 74 18.38 -14.69 24.61
N GLN A 75 17.73 -13.73 23.97
CA GLN A 75 16.34 -13.78 23.55
C GLN A 75 16.26 -13.66 22.02
N VAL A 76 15.47 -14.51 21.38
CA VAL A 76 15.20 -14.43 19.93
C VAL A 76 14.44 -13.13 19.68
N CYS A 77 14.91 -12.34 18.71
CA CYS A 77 14.35 -11.01 18.43
C CYS A 77 14.25 -10.12 19.68
N GLY A 78 15.21 -10.28 20.61
CA GLY A 78 15.32 -9.42 21.80
C GLY A 78 14.15 -9.51 22.77
N ASP A 79 13.23 -10.47 22.60
CA ASP A 79 11.92 -10.53 23.30
C ASP A 79 10.97 -9.35 22.99
N ASN A 80 11.24 -8.60 21.92
CA ASN A 80 10.41 -7.47 21.46
C ASN A 80 10.03 -7.62 19.98
N GLY A 81 9.68 -8.85 19.60
CA GLY A 81 9.29 -9.19 18.26
C GLY A 81 9.19 -10.69 18.08
N PHE A 82 8.82 -11.11 16.87
CA PHE A 82 8.73 -12.51 16.51
C PHE A 82 9.62 -12.83 15.29
N CYS A 83 10.12 -14.06 15.25
CA CYS A 83 10.84 -14.57 14.10
C CYS A 83 9.80 -15.05 13.07
N GLY A 84 9.73 -14.37 11.92
CA GLY A 84 8.80 -14.70 10.85
C GLY A 84 9.53 -14.94 9.53
N PHE A 85 8.82 -15.47 8.54
CA PHE A 85 9.33 -15.57 7.18
C PHE A 85 8.86 -14.38 6.34
N ASP A 86 9.80 -13.68 5.71
CA ASP A 86 9.53 -12.60 4.78
C ASP A 86 9.42 -13.16 3.36
N THR A 87 8.23 -13.06 2.76
CA THR A 87 7.94 -13.56 1.42
C THR A 87 8.61 -12.75 0.31
N ASP A 88 8.96 -11.49 0.56
CA ASP A 88 9.56 -10.62 -0.44
C ASP A 88 11.07 -10.90 -0.56
N THR A 89 11.73 -11.12 0.58
CA THR A 89 13.16 -11.43 0.61
C THR A 89 13.47 -12.92 0.64
N HIS A 90 12.45 -13.77 0.80
CA HIS A 90 12.57 -15.22 0.99
C HIS A 90 13.52 -15.60 2.13
N THR A 91 13.53 -14.81 3.20
CA THR A 91 14.38 -15.05 4.38
C THR A 91 13.59 -14.93 5.67
N ALA A 92 13.97 -15.70 6.68
CA ALA A 92 13.43 -15.48 8.02
C ALA A 92 14.09 -14.27 8.65
N LYS A 93 13.33 -13.38 9.29
CA LYS A 93 13.83 -12.19 9.98
C LYS A 93 12.99 -11.88 11.21
N CYS A 94 13.51 -11.02 12.08
CA CYS A 94 12.73 -10.50 13.19
C CYS A 94 11.76 -9.42 12.71
N PHE A 95 10.50 -9.56 13.10
CA PHE A 95 9.46 -8.56 12.98
C PHE A 95 9.28 -7.95 14.36
N CYS A 96 9.68 -6.69 14.50
CA CYS A 96 9.73 -6.02 15.79
C CYS A 96 8.37 -5.50 16.22
N ASP A 97 8.12 -5.53 17.53
CA ASP A 97 6.99 -4.90 18.16
C ASP A 97 7.10 -3.37 18.09
N ASP A 98 5.99 -2.67 18.29
CA ASP A 98 5.93 -1.22 18.24
C ASP A 98 6.95 -0.55 19.17
N GLY A 99 7.67 0.42 18.61
CA GLY A 99 8.73 1.12 19.33
C GLY A 99 10.03 0.34 19.47
N TRP A 100 10.16 -0.84 18.84
CA TRP A 100 11.40 -1.58 18.75
C TRP A 100 11.90 -1.68 17.32
N SER A 101 13.23 -1.68 17.17
CA SER A 101 13.87 -1.69 15.86
C SER A 101 15.23 -2.39 15.89
N GLY A 102 15.81 -2.54 14.70
CA GLY A 102 17.05 -3.26 14.47
C GLY A 102 16.83 -4.74 14.16
N LYS A 103 17.88 -5.43 13.70
CA LYS A 103 17.82 -6.83 13.26
C LYS A 103 17.38 -7.82 14.35
N ALA A 104 17.66 -7.48 15.61
CA ALA A 104 17.30 -8.28 16.78
C ALA A 104 16.23 -7.59 17.65
N CYS A 105 15.53 -6.57 17.16
CA CYS A 105 14.53 -5.79 17.92
C CYS A 105 15.00 -5.36 19.31
N SER A 106 16.26 -4.95 19.40
CA SER A 106 16.94 -4.60 20.67
C SER A 106 17.06 -3.11 20.89
N THR A 107 16.70 -2.30 19.89
CA THR A 107 16.77 -0.85 19.97
C THR A 107 15.38 -0.32 20.24
N LYS A 108 15.16 0.18 21.45
CA LYS A 108 13.94 0.92 21.80
C LYS A 108 14.00 2.30 21.17
N GLY A 109 13.03 2.63 20.34
CA GLY A 109 12.81 4.00 19.87
C GLY A 109 12.38 4.86 21.05
N ASP A 110 13.03 6.00 21.22
CA ASP A 110 12.47 7.05 22.07
C ASP A 110 11.13 7.43 21.45
N GLY A 111 10.05 7.33 22.22
CA GLY A 111 8.67 7.42 21.74
C GLY A 111 8.30 8.79 21.16
N GLU A 112 8.89 9.14 20.03
CA GLU A 112 8.38 10.11 19.10
C GLU A 112 7.49 9.34 18.15
N SER A 113 6.19 9.46 18.41
CA SER A 113 5.11 8.99 17.55
C SER A 113 5.42 9.24 16.07
N ILE A 114 5.94 8.23 15.38
CA ILE A 114 5.82 8.13 13.92
C ILE A 114 4.92 6.92 13.68
N LYS A 115 3.64 7.29 13.61
CA LYS A 115 2.51 6.70 12.87
C LYS A 115 2.79 5.34 12.24
N GLU A 116 1.84 4.43 12.43
CA GLU A 116 1.46 3.46 11.40
C GLU A 116 1.46 4.16 10.04
N GLU A 117 2.51 3.95 9.25
CA GLU A 117 2.53 4.27 7.84
C GLU A 117 2.05 3.03 7.09
N GLU A 118 0.76 2.72 7.21
CA GLU A 118 -0.03 2.62 5.99
C GLU A 118 -0.33 4.05 5.53
N SER A 119 0.72 4.75 5.11
CA SER A 119 0.60 6.00 4.36
C SER A 119 1.47 5.77 3.13
N PRO A 120 0.91 5.97 1.92
CA PRO A 120 1.67 5.75 0.71
C PRO A 120 2.82 6.76 0.73
N GLY A 121 4.04 6.25 0.85
CA GLY A 121 5.23 7.03 0.54
C GLY A 121 4.95 7.75 -0.78
N CYS A 122 5.06 9.08 -0.76
CA CYS A 122 4.73 9.88 -1.91
C CYS A 122 5.79 9.70 -2.99
N ASP A 123 5.70 8.58 -3.69
CA ASP A 123 6.37 8.32 -4.96
C ASP A 123 5.97 9.40 -5.97
N GLY A 124 6.66 9.45 -7.12
CA GLY A 124 6.44 10.46 -8.16
C GLY A 124 4.98 10.66 -8.58
N VAL A 125 4.10 9.70 -8.29
CA VAL A 125 2.64 9.78 -8.43
C VAL A 125 2.03 10.91 -7.59
N CYS A 126 2.41 11.07 -6.32
CA CYS A 126 1.90 12.17 -5.48
C CYS A 126 2.25 13.55 -6.05
N VAL A 127 3.51 13.71 -6.46
CA VAL A 127 4.00 14.96 -7.03
C VAL A 127 3.25 15.27 -8.32
N ALA A 128 3.04 14.27 -9.18
CA ALA A 128 2.25 14.40 -10.40
C ALA A 128 0.79 14.83 -10.11
N LEU A 129 0.15 14.26 -9.09
CA LEU A 129 -1.23 14.61 -8.72
C LEU A 129 -1.36 16.06 -8.22
N ILE A 130 -0.37 16.56 -7.46
CA ILE A 130 -0.36 17.96 -7.03
C ILE A 130 -0.26 18.90 -8.23
N PHE A 131 0.63 18.62 -9.18
CA PHE A 131 0.74 19.43 -10.40
C PHE A 131 -0.55 19.40 -11.23
N VAL A 132 -1.16 18.24 -11.39
CA VAL A 132 -2.45 18.11 -12.09
C VAL A 132 -3.54 18.92 -11.39
N PHE A 133 -3.60 18.87 -10.06
CA PHE A 133 -4.60 19.62 -9.30
C PHE A 133 -4.42 21.14 -9.44
N LEU A 134 -3.17 21.63 -9.40
CA LEU A 134 -2.86 23.05 -9.61
C LEU A 134 -3.23 23.53 -11.02
N LEU A 135 -2.97 22.71 -12.04
CA LEU A 135 -3.36 23.01 -13.42
C LEU A 135 -4.89 23.07 -13.57
N LEU A 136 -5.62 22.13 -12.97
CA LEU A 136 -7.08 22.11 -13.01
C LEU A 136 -7.69 23.32 -12.31
N LEU A 137 -7.18 23.70 -11.13
CA LEU A 137 -7.62 24.91 -10.43
C LEU A 137 -7.37 26.17 -11.26
N GLY A 138 -6.22 26.25 -11.94
CA GLY A 138 -5.90 27.35 -12.86
C GLY A 138 -6.89 27.44 -14.04
N LEU A 139 -7.23 26.30 -14.65
CA LEU A 139 -8.22 26.26 -15.74
C LEU A 139 -9.62 26.65 -15.25
N ILE A 140 -10.02 26.19 -14.07
CA ILE A 140 -11.33 26.56 -13.49
C ILE A 140 -11.36 28.06 -13.17
N ALA A 141 -10.30 28.61 -12.56
CA ALA A 141 -10.23 30.04 -12.23
C ALA A 141 -10.29 30.91 -13.50
N THR A 142 -9.56 30.55 -14.55
CA THR A 142 -9.61 31.26 -15.84
C THR A 142 -10.99 31.18 -16.48
N ALA A 143 -11.62 30.00 -16.51
CA ALA A 143 -12.98 29.83 -17.01
C ALA A 143 -14.00 30.67 -16.21
N VAL A 144 -13.91 30.70 -14.88
CA VAL A 144 -14.77 31.53 -14.02
C VAL A 144 -14.57 33.01 -14.32
N VAL A 145 -13.33 33.48 -14.45
CA VAL A 145 -13.05 34.88 -14.80
C VAL A 145 -13.63 35.24 -16.16
N LEU A 146 -13.49 34.36 -17.16
CA LEU A 146 -14.09 34.55 -18.48
C LEU A 146 -15.62 34.57 -18.39
N LEU A 147 -16.24 33.66 -17.65
CA LEU A 147 -17.68 33.64 -17.44
C LEU A 147 -18.18 34.90 -16.71
N LEU A 148 -17.43 35.41 -15.72
CA LEU A 148 -17.74 36.66 -15.04
C LEU A 148 -17.58 37.86 -15.97
N ARG A 149 -16.54 37.88 -16.81
CA ARG A 149 -16.32 38.91 -17.84
C ARG A 149 -17.44 38.89 -18.89
N VAL A 150 -17.82 37.72 -19.38
CA VAL A 150 -18.91 37.55 -20.36
C VAL A 150 -20.25 37.93 -19.74
N ARG A 151 -20.54 37.52 -18.50
CA ARG A 151 -21.75 37.94 -17.78
C ARG A 151 -21.81 39.47 -17.62
N LYS A 152 -20.69 40.08 -17.24
CA LYS A 152 -20.59 41.55 -17.11
C LYS A 152 -20.79 42.27 -18.44
N MET A 153 -20.26 41.73 -19.54
CA MET A 153 -20.50 42.29 -20.88
C MET A 153 -21.93 42.08 -21.36
N ASN A 154 -22.55 40.93 -21.06
CA ASN A 154 -23.95 40.66 -21.39
C ASN A 154 -24.92 41.61 -20.66
N GLU A 155 -24.61 41.96 -19.40
CA GLU A 155 -25.41 42.94 -18.65
C GLU A 155 -25.37 44.34 -19.31
N LEU A 156 -24.23 44.75 -19.88
CA LEU A 156 -24.16 45.98 -20.66
C LEU A 156 -24.86 45.85 -22.02
N ASN A 157 -24.74 44.72 -22.70
CA ASN A 157 -25.34 44.50 -24.03
C ASN A 157 -26.88 44.54 -23.97
N ILE A 158 -27.48 44.02 -22.89
CA ILE A 158 -28.93 44.12 -22.65
C ILE A 158 -29.36 45.58 -22.38
N ARG A 159 -28.54 46.38 -21.67
CA ARG A 159 -28.84 47.81 -21.43
C ARG A 159 -28.74 48.64 -22.71
N PHE A 160 -27.82 48.32 -23.62
CA PHE A 160 -27.76 48.96 -24.94
C PHE A 160 -28.92 48.52 -25.85
N ALA A 161 -29.38 47.27 -25.78
CA ALA A 161 -30.59 46.82 -26.49
C ALA A 161 -31.85 47.54 -25.96
N ALA A 162 -31.98 47.74 -24.64
CA ALA A 162 -33.10 48.47 -24.06
C ALA A 162 -33.11 49.97 -24.42
N LEU A 163 -31.93 50.62 -24.51
CA LEU A 163 -31.81 52.01 -24.98
C LEU A 163 -32.00 52.17 -26.49
N GLY A 164 -31.74 51.11 -27.28
CA GLY A 164 -32.06 51.08 -28.71
C GLY A 164 -33.56 51.07 -28.97
N GLU A 165 -34.36 50.51 -28.06
CA GLU A 165 -35.82 50.48 -28.16
C GLU A 165 -36.47 51.80 -27.70
N GLU A 166 -35.90 52.51 -26.71
CA GLU A 166 -36.36 53.85 -26.31
C GLU A 166 -35.99 54.98 -27.30
N LEU A 167 -35.07 54.74 -28.24
CA LEU A 167 -34.71 55.68 -29.32
C LEU A 167 -35.50 55.48 -30.62
N ASN A 168 -36.43 54.51 -30.67
CA ASN A 168 -37.36 54.36 -31.78
C ASN A 168 -38.84 54.52 -31.35
N PRO A 169 -39.25 55.66 -30.76
CA PRO A 169 -40.65 55.92 -30.44
C PRO A 169 -41.51 56.35 -31.64
N ASP A 170 -40.94 56.50 -32.86
CA ASP A 170 -41.70 56.93 -34.03
C ASP A 170 -41.42 56.05 -35.25
N GLY A 171 -42.27 55.05 -35.45
CA GLY A 171 -42.48 54.54 -36.80
C GLY A 171 -43.25 55.57 -37.63
N LEU A 172 -42.64 56.13 -38.68
CA LEU A 172 -43.34 56.49 -39.92
C LEU A 172 -42.38 56.96 -41.04
N GLY A 173 -42.63 56.47 -42.27
CA GLY A 173 -42.08 56.96 -43.55
C GLY A 173 -40.83 56.21 -43.98
N ASP A 174 -40.92 55.12 -44.75
CA ASP A 174 -41.19 55.13 -46.20
C ASP A 174 -40.49 56.29 -46.91
N GLU A 175 -39.37 56.00 -47.58
CA GLU A 175 -39.18 56.30 -48.99
C GLU A 175 -37.84 55.69 -49.49
N THR A 176 -38.01 54.76 -50.43
CA THR A 176 -37.14 54.42 -51.57
C THR A 176 -35.85 55.23 -51.77
N PHE A 177 -34.73 54.55 -52.02
CA PHE A 177 -33.92 54.80 -53.23
C PHE A 177 -32.93 53.64 -53.47
N GLU A 178 -33.19 52.85 -54.52
CA GLU A 178 -32.16 52.04 -55.16
C GLU A 178 -31.06 52.93 -55.76
N LEU A 179 -29.81 52.46 -55.82
CA LEU A 179 -29.05 52.34 -57.09
C LEU A 179 -27.62 51.82 -56.85
N GLN A 180 -27.33 50.71 -57.55
CA GLN A 180 -26.15 50.37 -58.37
C GLN A 180 -24.75 50.70 -57.82
N ASP A 181 -23.91 49.69 -57.60
CA ASP A 181 -23.05 49.04 -58.63
C ASP A 181 -22.03 50.01 -59.22
N THR A 182 -20.76 49.84 -58.85
CA THR A 182 -19.63 49.79 -59.78
C THR A 182 -18.39 49.26 -59.06
N THR A 183 -18.03 48.03 -59.43
CA THR A 183 -16.70 47.57 -59.89
C THR A 183 -15.44 48.40 -59.56
N ARG A 184 -14.33 47.67 -59.33
CA ARG A 184 -13.01 47.79 -60.02
C ARG A 184 -11.87 47.52 -59.02
N ASP A 185 -11.33 46.30 -59.04
CA ASP A 185 -10.07 45.89 -59.70
C ASP A 185 -8.82 46.54 -59.09
N ASP A 186 -7.92 45.72 -58.52
CA ASP A 186 -6.59 45.46 -59.10
C ASP A 186 -5.77 44.55 -58.16
N ILE A 187 -5.40 43.33 -58.61
CA ILE A 187 -4.05 42.89 -59.04
C ILE A 187 -3.07 42.79 -57.86
N GLY A 188 -2.66 41.59 -57.44
CA GLY A 188 -1.64 40.73 -58.09
C GLY A 188 -0.51 40.57 -57.05
N GLY A 189 -0.04 39.38 -56.69
CA GLY A 189 0.51 38.36 -57.57
C GLY A 189 2.02 38.41 -57.40
#